data_AF-A0A3D4JRX8-F1
#
_entry.id   AF-A0A3D4JRX8-F1
#
_cell.length_a   1.000
_cell.length_b   1.000
_cell.length_c   1.000
_cell.angle_alpha   90.00
_cell.angle_beta   90.00
_cell.angle_gamma   90.00
#
_symmetry.space_group_name_H-M   'P 1'
#
loop_
_entity.id
_entity.type
_entity.pdbx_description
1 polymer ?
#
loop_
_entity_poly.entity_id
_entity_poly.type
_entity_poly.pdbx_seq_one_letter_code
_entity_poly.pdbx_strand_id
1 'polypeptide(L)'
;MKINRFLALPVMMAMTQFSLAQNAVSQEKLNPVVQNFVNEVNNNSQLETMAYELLDGIGPRLIGTPEMFAANEWTANKLKSWDIEASLQQFGTWKGW
;
A
#
# COMPACT_ATOMS: atom_id res chain seq x y z
N MET A 1 53.99 -17.26 9.46
CA MET A 1 54.01 -15.85 9.02
C MET A 1 53.68 -14.99 10.25
N LYS A 2 54.63 -14.21 10.79
CA LYS A 2 54.40 -13.42 12.02
C LYS A 2 53.63 -12.16 11.63
N ILE A 3 52.36 -12.08 12.03
CA ILE A 3 51.52 -10.91 11.78
C ILE A 3 52.12 -9.72 12.55
N ASN A 4 52.42 -8.64 11.84
CA ASN A 4 53.05 -7.46 12.43
C ASN A 4 52.03 -6.74 13.34
N ARG A 5 52.14 -6.92 14.67
CA ARG A 5 51.18 -6.38 15.67
C ARG A 5 51.02 -4.86 15.57
N PHE A 6 52.03 -4.18 15.04
CA PHE A 6 52.03 -2.73 14.75
C PHE A 6 50.97 -2.30 13.72
N LEU A 7 50.60 -3.16 12.77
CA LEU A 7 49.55 -2.89 11.78
C LEU A 7 48.18 -3.44 12.19
N ALA A 8 48.12 -4.33 13.19
CA ALA A 8 46.88 -4.95 13.64
C ALA A 8 45.96 -3.98 14.42
N LEU A 9 46.54 -3.09 15.24
CA LEU A 9 45.78 -2.07 15.97
C LEU A 9 45.05 -1.05 15.06
N PRO A 10 45.73 -0.40 14.09
CA PRO A 10 45.05 0.58 13.22
C PRO A 10 44.01 -0.08 12.32
N VAL A 11 44.24 -1.32 11.89
CA VAL A 11 43.25 -2.08 11.10
C VAL A 11 42.02 -2.43 11.94
N MET A 12 42.19 -2.86 13.19
CA MET A 12 41.07 -3.16 14.09
C MET A 12 40.28 -1.88 14.43
N MET A 13 40.96 -0.75 14.61
CA MET A 13 40.35 0.54 14.88
C MET A 13 39.58 1.09 13.66
N ALA A 14 40.12 0.91 12.45
CA ALA A 14 39.44 1.26 11.20
C ALA A 14 38.20 0.38 10.95
N MET A 15 38.25 -0.92 11.27
CA MET A 15 37.07 -1.79 11.17
C MET A 15 35.97 -1.40 12.17
N THR A 16 36.32 -1.01 13.41
CA THR A 16 35.32 -0.51 14.37
C THR A 16 34.66 0.80 13.96
N GLN A 17 35.40 1.69 13.26
CA GLN A 17 34.84 2.95 12.75
C GLN A 17 33.88 2.72 11.58
N PHE A 18 34.16 1.72 10.73
CA PHE A 18 33.29 1.40 9.60
C PHE A 18 31.93 0.83 10.04
N SER A 19 31.88 0.09 11.15
CA SER A 19 30.62 -0.44 11.70
C SER A 19 29.68 0.65 12.26
N LEU A 20 30.23 1.76 12.77
CA LEU A 20 29.43 2.88 13.29
C LEU A 20 28.85 3.75 12.17
N ALA A 21 29.43 3.72 10.97
CA ALA A 21 28.97 4.48 9.82
C ALA A 21 27.76 3.85 9.10
N GLN A 22 27.34 2.64 9.47
CA GLN A 22 26.31 1.89 8.75
C GLN A 22 24.85 2.18 9.16
N ASN A 23 24.58 3.04 10.13
CA ASN A 23 23.21 3.18 10.65
C ASN A 23 22.78 4.63 10.85
N ALA A 24 22.38 5.27 9.76
CA ALA A 24 21.35 6.32 9.82
C ALA A 24 20.73 6.48 8.43
N VAL A 25 19.91 5.51 8.01
CA VAL A 25 18.80 5.89 7.13
C VAL A 25 17.92 6.80 7.97
N SER A 26 18.06 8.11 7.80
CA SER A 26 17.21 9.09 8.47
C SER A 26 15.79 8.85 8.00
N GLN A 27 15.03 8.07 8.78
CA GLN A 27 13.62 7.88 8.53
C GLN A 27 12.94 9.22 8.80
N GLU A 28 12.35 9.81 7.76
CA GLU A 28 11.66 11.07 7.90
C GLU A 28 10.59 10.93 8.98
N LYS A 29 10.63 11.79 9.98
CA LYS A 29 9.62 11.80 11.03
C LYS A 29 8.33 12.35 10.44
N LEU A 30 7.44 11.44 10.05
CA LEU A 30 6.15 11.78 9.46
C LEU A 30 5.30 12.60 10.44
N ASN A 31 4.45 13.46 9.89
CA ASN A 31 3.35 14.06 10.65
C ASN A 31 2.52 12.93 11.28
N PRO A 32 2.10 13.03 12.56
CA PRO A 32 1.33 11.98 13.22
C PRO A 32 0.07 11.52 12.46
N VAL A 33 -0.60 12.43 11.75
CA VAL A 33 -1.76 12.10 10.91
C VAL A 33 -1.36 11.21 9.74
N VAL A 34 -0.24 11.54 9.07
CA VAL A 34 0.29 10.73 7.97
C VAL A 34 0.76 9.37 8.47
N GLN A 35 1.41 9.32 9.64
CA GLN A 35 1.79 8.05 10.27
C GLN A 35 0.58 7.16 10.54
N ASN A 36 -0.56 7.74 10.97
CA ASN A 36 -1.78 6.98 11.18
C ASN A 36 -2.33 6.39 9.87
N PHE A 37 -2.30 7.13 8.76
CA PHE A 37 -2.69 6.59 7.46
C PHE A 37 -1.80 5.43 7.02
N VAL A 38 -0.48 5.57 7.20
CA VAL A 38 0.48 4.49 6.89
C VAL A 38 0.20 3.25 7.75
N ASN A 39 -0.08 3.45 9.04
CA ASN A 39 -0.41 2.34 9.94
C ASN A 39 -1.72 1.65 9.56
N GLU A 40 -2.74 2.41 9.17
CA GLU A 40 -4.03 1.85 8.74
C GLU A 40 -3.85 1.01 7.47
N VAL A 41 -3.16 1.54 6.46
CA VAL A 41 -2.92 0.84 5.19
C VAL A 41 -2.11 -0.44 5.39
N ASN A 42 -1.13 -0.45 6.29
CA ASN A 42 -0.26 -1.62 6.47
C ASN A 42 -0.84 -2.68 7.42
N ASN A 43 -1.66 -2.29 8.40
CA ASN A 43 -2.12 -3.22 9.45
C ASN A 43 -3.61 -3.57 9.35
N ASN A 44 -4.42 -2.73 8.72
CA ASN A 44 -5.88 -2.90 8.60
C ASN A 44 -6.33 -2.87 7.13
N SER A 45 -5.46 -3.27 6.20
CA SER A 45 -5.75 -3.21 4.77
C SER A 45 -6.96 -4.07 4.40
N GLN A 46 -7.91 -3.47 3.68
CA GLN A 46 -9.03 -4.17 3.05
C GLN A 46 -8.85 -4.29 1.53
N LEU A 47 -7.70 -3.84 0.99
CA LEU A 47 -7.48 -3.69 -0.44
C LEU A 47 -7.61 -5.01 -1.20
N GLU A 48 -6.96 -6.06 -0.71
CA GLU A 48 -6.93 -7.37 -1.38
C GLU A 48 -8.34 -7.99 -1.44
N THR A 49 -9.07 -7.98 -0.33
CA THR A 49 -10.45 -8.48 -0.28
C THR A 49 -11.37 -7.71 -1.24
N MET A 50 -11.30 -6.37 -1.23
CA MET A 50 -12.09 -5.55 -2.15
C MET A 50 -11.69 -5.76 -3.61
N ALA A 51 -10.40 -5.96 -3.87
CA ALA A 51 -9.91 -6.27 -5.21
C ALA A 51 -10.43 -7.63 -5.67
N TYR A 52 -10.42 -8.67 -4.83
CA TYR A 52 -11.01 -9.96 -5.17
C TYR A 52 -12.52 -9.85 -5.47
N GLU A 53 -13.28 -9.18 -4.61
CA GLU A 53 -14.72 -8.98 -4.78
C GLU A 53 -15.03 -8.29 -6.12
N LEU A 54 -14.31 -7.23 -6.47
CA LEU A 54 -14.51 -6.50 -7.72
C LEU A 54 -13.95 -7.23 -8.94
N LEU A 55 -12.71 -7.71 -8.88
CA LEU A 55 -11.98 -8.20 -10.04
C LEU A 55 -12.37 -9.62 -10.41
N ASP A 56 -12.43 -10.53 -9.43
CA ASP A 56 -12.69 -11.95 -9.67
C ASP A 56 -14.15 -12.31 -9.37
N GLY A 57 -14.76 -11.66 -8.37
CA GLY A 57 -16.16 -11.86 -8.03
C GLY A 57 -17.12 -11.32 -9.10
N ILE A 58 -16.94 -10.06 -9.50
CA ILE A 58 -17.77 -9.44 -10.55
C ILE A 58 -17.21 -9.69 -11.95
N GLY A 59 -15.88 -9.66 -12.12
CA GLY A 59 -15.26 -9.86 -13.43
C GLY A 59 -15.20 -8.61 -14.31
N PRO A 60 -15.07 -8.76 -15.64
CA PRO A 60 -14.95 -7.63 -16.59
C PRO A 60 -16.16 -6.69 -16.59
N ARG A 61 -15.93 -5.37 -16.55
CA ARG A 61 -16.97 -4.34 -16.39
C ARG A 61 -17.05 -3.41 -17.61
N LEU A 62 -17.38 -3.98 -18.77
CA LEU A 62 -17.55 -3.18 -20.00
C LEU A 62 -18.80 -2.30 -19.92
N ILE A 63 -18.79 -1.16 -20.61
CA ILE A 63 -19.90 -0.21 -20.53
C ILE A 63 -21.19 -0.86 -21.05
N GLY A 64 -22.28 -0.70 -20.30
CA GLY A 64 -23.60 -1.19 -20.68
C GLY A 64 -23.85 -2.68 -20.37
N THR A 65 -22.90 -3.40 -19.76
CA THR A 65 -23.10 -4.81 -19.37
C THR A 65 -23.69 -4.95 -17.96
N PRO A 66 -24.29 -6.12 -17.63
CA PRO A 66 -24.75 -6.40 -16.27
C PRO A 66 -23.65 -6.29 -15.21
N GLU A 67 -22.41 -6.63 -15.56
CA GLU A 67 -21.26 -6.59 -14.66
C GLU A 67 -20.87 -5.15 -14.30
N MET A 68 -20.99 -4.20 -15.23
CA MET A 68 -20.83 -2.77 -14.90
C MET A 68 -21.88 -2.32 -13.87
N PHE A 69 -23.13 -2.72 -14.07
CA PHE A 69 -24.20 -2.39 -13.13
C PHE A 69 -23.95 -3.03 -11.75
N ALA A 70 -23.59 -4.31 -11.71
CA ALA A 70 -23.26 -5.02 -10.48
C ALA A 70 -22.08 -4.36 -9.73
N ALA A 71 -21.05 -3.90 -10.45
CA ALA A 71 -19.93 -3.18 -9.85
C ALA A 71 -20.33 -1.82 -9.26
N ASN A 72 -21.22 -1.10 -9.95
CA ASN A 72 -21.77 0.16 -9.44
C ASN A 72 -22.58 -0.07 -8.16
N GLU A 73 -23.45 -1.09 -8.14
CA GLU A 73 -24.22 -1.45 -6.94
C GLU A 73 -23.33 -1.89 -5.78
N TRP A 74 -22.34 -2.76 -6.05
CA TRP A 74 -21.36 -3.16 -5.05
C TRP A 74 -20.64 -1.94 -4.46
N THR A 75 -20.20 -0.99 -5.30
CA THR A 75 -19.48 0.21 -4.84
C THR A 75 -20.37 1.08 -3.96
N ALA A 76 -21.61 1.34 -4.38
CA ALA A 76 -22.55 2.13 -3.60
C ALA A 76 -22.89 1.46 -2.25
N ASN A 77 -23.06 0.13 -2.24
CA ASN A 77 -23.30 -0.62 -1.02
C ASN A 77 -22.08 -0.63 -0.09
N LYS A 78 -20.87 -0.73 -0.63
CA LYS A 78 -19.62 -0.67 0.15
C LYS A 78 -19.46 0.69 0.82
N LEU A 79 -19.68 1.78 0.10
CA LEU A 79 -19.64 3.13 0.67
C LEU A 79 -20.71 3.32 1.75
N LYS A 80 -21.95 2.86 1.52
CA LYS A 80 -23.01 2.90 2.54
C LYS A 80 -22.67 2.09 3.79
N SER A 81 -21.94 0.97 3.65
CA SER A 81 -21.48 0.19 4.81
C SER A 81 -20.48 0.96 5.69
N TRP A 82 -19.85 1.99 5.14
CA TRP A 82 -18.99 2.93 5.87
C TRP A 82 -19.73 4.21 6.28
N ASP A 83 -21.06 4.20 6.23
CA ASP A 83 -21.93 5.34 6.54
C ASP A 83 -21.72 6.54 5.59
N ILE A 84 -21.28 6.28 4.36
CA ILE A 84 -21.12 7.29 3.30
C ILE A 84 -22.36 7.27 2.40
N GLU A 85 -22.97 8.45 2.21
CA GLU A 85 -24.09 8.60 1.27
C GLU A 85 -23.61 8.34 -0.17
N ALA A 86 -24.19 7.32 -0.81
CA ALA A 86 -23.84 6.93 -2.17
C ALA A 86 -25.10 6.53 -2.96
N SER A 87 -25.15 6.95 -4.24
CA SER A 87 -26.21 6.62 -5.17
C SER A 87 -25.65 6.37 -6.57
N LEU A 88 -26.36 5.57 -7.37
CA LEU A 88 -26.02 5.36 -8.77
C LEU A 88 -26.55 6.54 -9.58
N GLN A 89 -25.64 7.21 -10.30
CA GLN A 89 -25.99 8.27 -11.23
C GLN A 89 -25.83 7.74 -12.65
N GLN A 90 -26.93 7.62 -13.38
CA GLN A 90 -26.89 7.15 -14.75
C GLN A 90 -26.34 8.24 -15.65
N PHE A 91 -25.23 7.94 -16.34
CA PHE A 91 -24.73 8.75 -17.45
C PHE A 91 -24.95 7.98 -18.77
N GLY A 92 -25.77 8.55 -19.65
CA GLY A 92 -26.12 7.99 -20.96
C GLY A 92 -26.94 6.70 -20.95
N THR A 93 -27.13 6.12 -22.13
CA THR A 93 -28.09 5.02 -22.40
C THR A 93 -27.52 3.95 -23.32
N TRP A 94 -26.20 3.86 -23.44
CA TRP A 94 -25.53 2.91 -24.35
C TRP A 94 -25.83 1.48 -23.96
N LYS A 95 -26.13 0.64 -24.97
CA LYS A 95 -26.42 -0.79 -24.79
C LYS A 95 -25.17 -1.69 -24.81
N GLY A 96 -23.99 -1.10 -24.94
CA GLY A 96 -22.70 -1.79 -25.05
C GLY A 96 -21.60 -0.84 -25.51
N TRP A 97 -20.36 -1.32 -25.47
CA TRP A 97 -19.25 -0.78 -26.25
C TRP A 97 -19.43 -1.06 -27.74
#